data_AF-A0A3B9VWV1-F1
#
_entry.id   AF-A0A3B9VWV1-F1
#
_cell.length_a   1.000
_cell.length_b   1.000
_cell.length_c   1.000
_cell.angle_alpha   90.00
_cell.angle_beta   90.00
_cell.angle_gamma   90.00
#
_symmetry.space_group_name_H-M   'P 1'
#
loop_
_entity.id
_entity.type
_entity.pdbx_description
1 polymer ?
#
loop_
_entity_poly.entity_id
_entity_poly.type
_entity_poly.pdbx_seq_one_letter_code
_entity_poly.pdbx_strand_id
1 'polypeptide(L)' 'MHIYVHAQRMPDKLALRVAGTDLPVPCSQLKERSNPIAQMLHGVGLQAGDRIAIRMENQPRPWRWAGGLSR' A
#
# COMPACT_ATOMS: atom_id res chain seq x y z
N MET A 1 13.02 -3.67 -9.37
CA MET A 1 12.74 -3.42 -7.94
C MET A 1 11.38 -4.06 -7.64
N HIS A 2 11.33 -5.17 -6.88
CA HIS A 2 10.09 -5.97 -6.69
C HIS A 2 9.79 -6.10 -5.19
N ILE A 3 8.72 -5.43 -4.74
CA ILE A 3 8.37 -5.30 -3.31
C ILE A 3 8.23 -6.68 -2.65
N TYR A 4 7.73 -7.69 -3.36
CA TYR A 4 7.60 -9.06 -2.84
C TYR A 4 8.94 -9.73 -2.52
N VAL A 5 10.01 -9.44 -3.27
CA VAL A 5 11.35 -9.99 -2.99
C VAL A 5 11.97 -9.29 -1.79
N HIS A 6 11.75 -7.98 -1.65
CA HIS A 6 12.22 -7.22 -0.49
C HIS A 6 11.46 -7.59 0.78
N ALA A 7 10.14 -7.80 0.71
CA ALA A 7 9.35 -8.24 1.86
C ALA A 7 9.74 -9.63 2.37
N GLN A 8 10.24 -10.52 1.52
CA GLN A 8 10.74 -11.84 1.93
C GLN A 8 12.14 -11.80 2.51
N ARG A 9 13.05 -11.00 1.93
CA ARG A 9 14.46 -10.96 2.35
C ARG A 9 14.71 -9.99 3.49
N MET A 10 13.92 -8.92 3.57
CA MET A 10 14.10 -7.79 4.48
C MET A 10 12.71 -7.21 4.87
N PRO A 11 11.88 -7.97 5.60
CA PRO A 11 10.50 -7.55 5.93
C PRO A 11 10.43 -6.21 6.65
N ASP A 12 11.37 -5.94 7.56
CA ASP A 12 11.41 -4.73 8.40
C ASP A 12 12.04 -3.52 7.70
N LYS A 13 12.58 -3.69 6.49
CA LYS A 13 13.15 -2.58 5.73
C LYS A 13 12.04 -1.60 5.34
N LEU A 14 12.26 -0.32 5.62
CA LEU A 14 11.31 0.73 5.25
C LEU A 14 11.13 0.78 3.73
N ALA A 15 9.87 0.68 3.29
CA ALA A 15 9.47 0.71 1.89
C ALA A 15 8.83 2.04 1.48
N LEU A 16 8.12 2.69 2.41
CA LEU A 16 7.42 3.94 2.17
C LEU A 16 7.49 4.84 3.41
N ARG A 17 7.81 6.12 3.21
CA ARG A 17 7.57 7.20 4.18
C ARG A 17 6.56 8.14 3.54
N VAL A 18 5.43 8.36 4.21
CA VAL A 18 4.44 9.32 3.74
C VAL A 18 4.76 10.69 4.34
N ALA A 19 4.92 11.70 3.49
CA ALA A 19 5.16 13.06 3.95
C ALA A 19 4.01 13.52 4.85
N GLY A 20 4.34 14.11 6.00
CA GLY A 20 3.35 14.56 7.00
C GLY A 20 2.77 13.45 7.88
N THR A 21 3.33 12.23 7.85
CA THR A 21 2.96 11.16 8.79
C THR A 21 4.20 10.52 9.40
N ASP A 22 4.24 10.37 10.72
CA ASP A 22 5.31 9.66 11.44
C ASP A 22 5.15 8.14 11.42
N LEU A 23 4.46 7.60 10.40
CA LEU A 23 4.21 6.18 10.23
C LEU A 23 5.03 5.65 9.06
N PRO A 24 6.26 5.19 9.31
CA PRO A 24 7.04 4.51 8.30
C PRO A 24 6.43 3.13 8.02
N VAL A 25 6.31 2.74 6.75
CA VAL A 25 5.69 1.48 6.33
C VAL A 25 6.80 0.49 5.92
N PRO A 26 6.96 -0.64 6.62
CA PRO A 26 7.89 -1.71 6.24
C PRO A 26 7.49 -2.43 4.94
N CYS A 27 8.45 -3.10 4.30
CA CYS A 27 8.21 -3.88 3.08
C CYS A 27 7.14 -4.97 3.27
N SER A 28 7.12 -5.63 4.44
CA SER A 28 6.10 -6.63 4.80
C SER A 28 4.69 -6.04 4.77
N GLN A 29 4.48 -4.94 5.48
CA GLN A 29 3.18 -4.27 5.57
C GLN A 29 2.73 -3.69 4.23
N LEU A 30 3.66 -3.16 3.42
CA LEU A 30 3.35 -2.70 2.08
C LEU A 30 2.88 -3.86 1.19
N LYS A 31 3.58 -5.00 1.22
CA LYS A 31 3.17 -6.21 0.50
C LYS A 31 1.78 -6.67 0.91
N GLU A 32 1.50 -6.75 2.21
CA GLU A 32 0.18 -7.17 2.73
C GLU A 32 -0.94 -6.28 2.20
N ARG A 33 -0.72 -4.96 2.15
CA ARG A 33 -1.71 -4.00 1.63
C ARG A 33 -1.86 -4.06 0.11
N SER A 34 -0.78 -4.34 -0.63
CA SER A 34 -0.79 -4.36 -2.10
C SER A 34 -1.29 -5.68 -2.69
N ASN A 35 -1.14 -6.81 -1.99
CA ASN A 35 -1.45 -8.14 -2.54
C ASN A 35 -2.95 -8.31 -2.91
N PRO A 36 -3.92 -7.86 -2.09
CA PRO A 36 -5.34 -7.93 -2.48
C PRO A 36 -5.65 -7.11 -3.74
N ILE A 37 -5.01 -5.94 -3.90
CA ILE A 37 -5.18 -5.09 -5.09
C ILE A 37 -4.64 -5.81 -6.32
N ALA A 38 -3.46 -6.43 -6.21
CA ALA A 38 -2.90 -7.22 -7.30
C ALA A 38 -3.79 -8.40 -7.69
N GLN A 39 -4.34 -9.13 -6.71
CA GLN A 39 -5.29 -10.22 -6.96
C GLN A 39 -6.58 -9.73 -7.62
N MET A 40 -7.12 -8.59 -7.18
CA MET A 40 -8.29 -7.96 -7.81
C MET A 40 -8.01 -7.58 -9.26
N LEU A 41 -6.86 -6.95 -9.53
CA LEU A 41 -6.45 -6.57 -10.89
C LEU A 41 -6.31 -7.81 -11.80
N HIS A 42 -5.72 -8.90 -11.31
CA HIS A 42 -5.71 -10.16 -12.05
C HIS A 42 -7.10 -10.74 -12.28
N GLY A 43 -7.99 -10.64 -11.28
CA GLY A 43 -9.38 -11.10 -11.38
C GLY A 43 -10.20 -10.38 -12.45
N VAL A 44 -9.90 -9.12 -12.76
CA VAL A 44 -10.54 -8.38 -13.87
C VAL A 44 -9.87 -8.61 -15.23
N GLY A 45 -8.93 -9.56 -15.30
CA GLY A 45 -8.28 -9.98 -16.55
C GLY A 45 -6.98 -9.24 -16.86
N LEU A 46 -6.51 -8.35 -15.99
CA LEU A 46 -5.29 -7.58 -16.21
C LEU A 46 -4.05 -8.50 -16.22
N GLN A 47 -3.21 -8.33 -17.23
CA GLN A 47 -1.99 -9.11 -17.43
C GLN A 47 -0.72 -8.27 -17.22
N ALA A 48 0.41 -8.96 -17.05
CA ALA A 48 1.70 -8.31 -17.02
C ALA A 48 1.98 -7.62 -18.37
N GLY A 49 2.25 -6.32 -18.32
CA GLY A 49 2.47 -5.50 -19.52
C GLY A 49 1.29 -4.58 -19.87
N ASP A 50 0.11 -4.82 -19.30
CA ASP A 50 -1.05 -3.95 -19.45
C ASP A 50 -0.83 -2.62 -18.74
N ARG A 51 -1.38 -1.54 -19.33
CA ARG A 51 -1.30 -0.19 -18.76
C ARG A 51 -2.60 0.14 -18.06
N ILE A 52 -2.49 0.59 -16.81
CA ILE A 52 -3.62 1.09 -16.02
C ILE A 52 -3.44 2.57 -15.72
N ALA A 53 -4.53 3.32 -15.77
CA ALA A 53 -4.58 4.68 -15.26
C ALA A 53 -5.15 4.65 -13.83
N ILE A 54 -4.41 5.19 -12.87
CA ILE A 54 -4.86 5.32 -11.48
C ILE A 54 -5.12 6.79 -11.22
N ARG A 55 -6.39 7.14 -11.01
CA ARG A 55 -6.79 8.48 -10.57
C ARG A 55 -7.21 8.41 -9.11
N MET A 56 -6.34 8.89 -8.23
CA MET A 56 -6.59 8.93 -6.79
C MET A 56 -5.87 10.11 -6.15
N GLU A 57 -6.40 10.60 -5.04
CA GLU A 57 -5.68 11.54 -4.18
C GLU A 57 -4.53 10.84 -3.45
N ASN A 58 -3.45 11.57 -3.19
CA ASN A 58 -2.35 11.05 -2.37
C ASN A 58 -2.77 11.03 -0.89
N GLN A 59 -3.41 9.95 -0.46
CA GLN A 59 -3.93 9.81 0.90
C GLN A 59 -3.10 8.81 1.72
N PRO A 60 -2.37 9.24 2.77
CA PRO A 60 -1.93 8.32 3.83
C PRO A 60 -3.16 7.93 4.64
N ARG A 61 -3.72 6.73 4.48
CA ARG A 61 -4.86 6.32 5.35
C ARG A 61 -4.44 5.37 6.48
N PRO A 62 -4.41 5.88 7.72
CA PRO A 62 -4.85 5.21 8.95
C PRO A 62 -6.13 5.92 9.48
N TRP A 63 -7.32 5.36 9.23
CA TRP A 63 -8.64 5.93 9.58
C TRP A 63 -9.15 5.57 11.00
N ARG A 64 -8.27 5.44 12.00
CA ARG A 64 -8.67 5.37 13.43
C ARG A 64 -8.14 6.62 14.12
N TRP A 65 -8.86 7.11 15.15
CA TRP A 65 -8.71 8.39 15.86
C TRP A 65 -9.57 9.56 15.32
N ALA A 66 -10.90 9.35 15.32
CA ALA A 66 -11.90 10.34 15.75
C ALA A 66 -13.16 9.60 16.21
N GLY A 67 -13.01 8.69 17.18
CA GLY A 67 -14.10 8.37 18.08
C GLY A 67 -14.13 9.48 19.13
N GLY A 68 -15.13 10.35 19.08
CA GLY A 68 -15.41 11.31 20.15
C GLY A 68 -15.40 12.77 19.71
N LEU A 69 -16.61 13.38 19.75
CA LEU A 69 -16.92 14.80 19.87
C LEU A 69 -16.85 15.68 18.61
N SER A 70 -18.00 15.80 17.93
CA SER A 70 -18.63 17.12 17.72
C SER A 70 -20.13 16.99 17.42
N ARG A 71 -20.86 17.78 18.21
CA ARG A 71 -22.30 18.08 18.33
C ARG A 71 -23.26 17.57 17.26
#